data_AF-A0A7X4IX58-F1
#
_entry.id   AF-A0A7X4IX58-F1
#
_cell.length_a   1.000
_cell.length_b   1.000
_cell.length_c   1.000
_cell.angle_alpha   90.00
_cell.angle_beta   90.00
_cell.angle_gamma   90.00
#
_symmetry.space_group_name_H-M   'P 1'
#
loop_
_entity.id
_entity.type
_entity.pdbx_description
1 polymer ?
#
loop_
_entity_poly.entity_id
_entity_poly.type
_entity_poly.pdbx_seq_one_letter_code
_entity_poly.pdbx_strand_id
1 'polypeptide(L)'
;LLIERLCEPFRSDTVNLFTTHAFVLGGQAGGGERPAHLVEEYAITAQSFPVTIGYGALGHLHRPQRVLAQLHYSGSPLQLDFGEAEQAKQVNVVTLEPGIPADVRAMRLTAGRPLRTLTGTLEELSSASVDDGAWLRVVVQDPGRAGLAQTVRELLGPGVVDIRVESPGPPARKRRLDHRSRSPLEVFDEFLEHETIEDTRVRDLFAELLDEQSDVSAGVRS
;
A
#
# COMPACT_ATOMS: atom_id res chain seq x y z
N LEU A 1 6.33 -19.55 -19.97
CA LEU A 1 7.44 -19.31 -20.92
C LEU A 1 8.77 -18.96 -20.23
N LEU A 2 8.98 -17.77 -19.65
CA LEU A 2 10.30 -17.43 -19.07
C LEU A 2 10.67 -18.29 -17.84
N ILE A 3 9.77 -18.41 -16.86
CA ILE A 3 10.02 -19.17 -15.62
C ILE A 3 10.28 -20.64 -15.93
N GLU A 4 9.51 -21.24 -16.83
CA GLU A 4 9.72 -22.62 -17.29
C GLU A 4 11.11 -22.82 -17.90
N ARG A 5 11.57 -21.88 -18.75
CA ARG A 5 12.91 -21.93 -19.35
C ARG A 5 14.03 -21.81 -18.32
N LEU A 6 13.85 -20.95 -17.31
CA LEU A 6 14.81 -20.82 -16.21
C LEU A 6 14.87 -22.08 -15.34
N CYS A 7 13.78 -22.84 -15.27
CA CYS A 7 13.70 -24.09 -14.52
C CYS A 7 14.03 -25.34 -15.36
N GLU A 8 14.28 -25.20 -16.68
CA GLU A 8 14.62 -26.31 -17.58
C GLU A 8 15.81 -27.16 -17.11
N PRO A 9 16.88 -26.59 -16.50
CA PRO A 9 18.01 -27.37 -16.00
C PRO A 9 17.74 -28.14 -14.69
N PHE A 10 16.59 -27.96 -14.06
CA PHE A 10 16.26 -28.65 -12.81
C PHE A 10 16.13 -30.15 -13.01
N ARG A 11 16.73 -30.91 -12.10
CA ARG A 11 16.70 -32.38 -12.11
C ARG A 11 16.12 -32.91 -10.80
N SER A 12 15.74 -34.18 -10.78
CA SER A 12 15.23 -34.83 -9.58
C SER A 12 16.33 -35.15 -8.55
N ASP A 13 17.59 -35.21 -9.00
CA ASP A 13 18.78 -35.49 -8.19
C ASP A 13 19.50 -34.22 -7.72
N THR A 14 18.89 -33.05 -7.90
CA THR A 14 19.46 -31.74 -7.52
C THR A 14 18.59 -30.98 -6.52
N VAL A 15 19.21 -30.03 -5.82
CA VAL A 15 18.49 -29.01 -5.06
C VAL A 15 18.04 -27.91 -6.02
N ASN A 16 16.73 -27.76 -6.20
CA ASN A 16 16.15 -26.82 -7.15
C ASN A 16 15.65 -25.56 -6.42
N LEU A 17 16.51 -24.54 -6.37
CA LEU A 17 16.22 -23.23 -5.80
C LEU A 17 15.88 -22.24 -6.92
N PHE A 18 14.76 -21.53 -6.77
CA PHE A 18 14.40 -20.42 -7.66
C PHE A 18 14.38 -19.12 -6.88
N THR A 19 14.97 -18.06 -7.42
CA THR A 19 14.97 -16.74 -6.80
C THR A 19 14.39 -15.72 -7.76
N THR A 20 13.47 -14.88 -7.30
CA THR A 20 12.98 -13.76 -8.10
C THR A 20 12.54 -12.60 -7.22
N HIS A 21 12.58 -11.40 -7.78
CA HIS A 21 12.03 -10.20 -7.15
C HIS A 21 10.87 -9.70 -8.00
N ALA A 22 9.65 -10.09 -7.62
CA ALA A 22 8.45 -9.78 -8.40
C ALA A 22 7.21 -9.85 -7.52
N PHE A 23 6.15 -9.16 -7.94
CA PHE A 23 4.83 -9.35 -7.37
C PHE A 23 4.19 -10.61 -7.96
N VAL A 24 3.88 -11.57 -7.10
CA VAL A 24 3.18 -12.81 -7.45
C VAL A 24 1.74 -12.71 -6.94
N LEU A 25 0.77 -12.97 -7.83
CA LEU A 25 -0.65 -12.93 -7.48
C LEU A 25 -0.95 -13.87 -6.31
N GLY A 26 -1.79 -13.39 -5.39
CA GLY A 26 -2.06 -14.03 -4.10
C GLY A 26 -1.13 -13.57 -2.97
N GLY A 27 -0.06 -12.84 -3.28
CA GLY A 27 0.73 -12.13 -2.29
C GLY A 27 0.02 -10.90 -1.73
N GLN A 28 0.26 -10.60 -0.45
CA GLN A 28 -0.31 -9.47 0.28
C GLN A 28 0.76 -8.40 0.51
N ALA A 29 0.53 -7.18 0.03
CA ALA A 29 1.42 -6.06 0.25
C ALA A 29 1.57 -5.73 1.75
N GLY A 30 2.78 -5.45 2.19
CA GLY A 30 3.12 -5.08 3.55
C GLY A 30 2.68 -3.66 3.95
N GLY A 31 2.40 -2.78 3.00
CA GLY A 31 1.90 -1.42 3.25
C GLY A 31 2.93 -0.31 3.00
N GLY A 32 4.21 -0.67 2.86
CA GLY A 32 5.28 0.25 2.47
C GLY A 32 5.65 0.18 0.98
N GLU A 33 5.13 -0.80 0.24
CA GLU A 33 5.40 -0.94 -1.19
C GLU A 33 4.70 0.18 -1.99
N ARG A 34 5.34 0.61 -3.08
CA ARG A 34 4.78 1.62 -3.97
C ARG A 34 3.61 1.04 -4.76
N PRO A 35 2.43 1.69 -4.80
CA PRO A 35 1.28 1.19 -5.56
C PRO A 35 1.58 0.91 -7.04
N ALA A 36 2.42 1.76 -7.67
CA ALA A 36 2.85 1.57 -9.06
C ALA A 36 3.62 0.25 -9.30
N HIS A 37 4.15 -0.38 -8.25
CA HIS A 37 4.87 -1.63 -8.32
C HIS A 37 4.00 -2.85 -7.94
N LEU A 38 2.72 -2.64 -7.62
CA LEU A 38 1.76 -3.67 -7.23
C LEU A 38 0.62 -3.80 -8.27
N VAL A 39 0.84 -3.30 -9.48
CA VAL A 39 -0.15 -3.36 -10.57
C VAL A 39 -0.37 -4.83 -10.94
N GLU A 40 -1.60 -5.31 -10.76
CA GLU A 40 -1.98 -6.72 -10.95
C GLU A 40 -1.74 -7.20 -12.39
N GLU A 41 -1.87 -6.30 -13.38
CA GLU A 41 -1.62 -6.60 -14.80
C GLU A 41 -0.16 -7.00 -15.08
N TYR A 42 0.78 -6.57 -14.23
CA TYR A 42 2.19 -6.95 -14.32
C TYR A 42 2.58 -8.04 -13.31
N ALA A 43 1.62 -8.55 -12.54
CA ALA A 43 1.87 -9.58 -11.56
C ALA A 43 2.05 -10.95 -12.22
N ILE A 44 2.92 -11.77 -11.64
CA ILE A 44 3.14 -13.14 -12.09
C ILE A 44 2.09 -14.04 -11.43
N THR A 45 1.38 -14.84 -12.23
CA THR A 45 0.46 -15.85 -11.68
C THR A 45 1.26 -16.93 -10.95
N ALA A 46 0.83 -17.30 -9.74
CA ALA A 46 1.53 -18.31 -8.95
C ALA A 46 1.60 -19.68 -9.67
N GLN A 47 0.62 -19.98 -10.54
CA GLN A 47 0.60 -21.19 -11.37
C GLN A 47 1.68 -21.22 -12.46
N SER A 48 2.31 -20.09 -12.79
CA SER A 48 3.42 -20.05 -13.75
C SER A 48 4.72 -20.65 -13.21
N PHE A 49 4.79 -20.95 -11.91
CA PHE A 49 5.94 -21.55 -11.26
C PHE A 49 5.82 -23.09 -11.28
N PRO A 50 6.77 -23.81 -11.90
CA PRO A 50 6.69 -25.26 -11.99
C PRO A 50 6.87 -25.94 -10.63
N VAL A 51 6.27 -27.12 -10.50
CA VAL A 51 6.40 -27.97 -9.29
C VAL A 51 7.81 -28.52 -9.07
N THR A 52 8.69 -28.40 -10.07
CA THR A 52 10.11 -28.79 -9.96
C THR A 52 10.92 -27.86 -9.05
N ILE A 53 10.38 -26.69 -8.71
CA ILE A 53 10.96 -25.79 -7.70
C ILE A 53 10.82 -26.44 -6.33
N GLY A 54 11.94 -26.79 -5.70
CA GLY A 54 11.98 -27.25 -4.32
C GLY A 54 11.75 -26.12 -3.33
N TYR A 55 12.30 -24.93 -3.61
CA TYR A 55 12.00 -23.70 -2.87
C TYR A 55 12.15 -22.47 -3.77
N GLY A 56 11.13 -21.61 -3.76
CA GLY A 56 11.11 -20.32 -4.44
C GLY A 56 11.26 -19.20 -3.43
N ALA A 57 12.43 -18.56 -3.42
CA ALA A 57 12.71 -17.36 -2.64
C ALA A 57 12.20 -16.14 -3.41
N LEU A 58 11.05 -15.61 -3.00
CA LEU A 58 10.46 -14.40 -3.55
C LEU A 58 10.92 -13.17 -2.76
N GLY A 59 11.25 -12.11 -3.47
CA GLY A 59 11.37 -10.75 -2.95
C GLY A 59 10.34 -9.83 -3.62
N HIS A 60 10.12 -8.64 -3.03
CA HIS A 60 9.26 -7.52 -3.48
C HIS A 60 8.31 -7.08 -2.38
N LEU A 61 7.60 -8.04 -1.79
CA LEU A 61 6.67 -7.79 -0.70
C LEU A 61 7.41 -7.78 0.64
N HIS A 62 7.10 -6.79 1.47
CA HIS A 62 7.72 -6.57 2.77
C HIS A 62 7.07 -7.39 3.89
N ARG A 63 5.87 -7.94 3.64
CA ARG A 63 5.22 -8.89 4.55
C ARG A 63 5.77 -10.30 4.33
N PRO A 64 6.33 -10.95 5.37
CA PRO A 64 6.66 -12.36 5.31
C PRO A 64 5.40 -13.21 5.11
N GLN A 65 5.40 -14.09 4.11
CA GLN A 65 4.24 -14.90 3.76
C GLN A 65 4.60 -16.02 2.79
N ARG A 66 3.69 -16.99 2.68
CA ARG A 66 3.77 -18.09 1.72
C ARG A 66 2.62 -17.97 0.72
N VAL A 67 2.94 -17.94 -0.57
CA VAL A 67 1.94 -17.84 -1.65
C VAL A 67 1.47 -19.22 -2.09
N LEU A 68 2.41 -20.14 -2.30
CA LEU A 68 2.20 -21.57 -2.55
C LEU A 68 3.15 -22.36 -1.66
N ALA A 69 2.96 -23.69 -1.55
CA ALA A 69 3.76 -24.54 -0.67
C ALA A 69 5.28 -24.28 -0.75
N GLN A 70 5.79 -24.09 -1.97
CA GLN A 70 7.20 -23.86 -2.28
C GLN A 70 7.58 -22.38 -2.44
N LEU A 71 6.64 -21.43 -2.54
CA LEU A 71 6.93 -20.02 -2.85
C LEU A 71 6.76 -19.12 -1.61
N HIS A 72 7.85 -18.50 -1.17
CA HIS A 72 7.91 -17.75 0.07
C HIS A 72 8.47 -16.35 -0.13
N TYR A 73 7.77 -15.35 0.36
CA TYR A 73 8.36 -14.04 0.65
C TYR A 73 8.90 -14.06 2.07
N SER A 74 10.19 -13.75 2.24
CA SER A 74 10.76 -13.55 3.57
C SER A 74 10.31 -12.23 4.22
N GLY A 75 9.77 -11.31 3.42
CA GLY A 75 9.50 -9.93 3.83
C GLY A 75 10.79 -9.12 3.99
N SER A 76 10.63 -7.90 4.47
CA SER A 76 11.75 -7.05 4.89
C SER A 76 12.29 -7.49 6.25
N PRO A 77 13.59 -7.28 6.54
CA PRO A 77 14.17 -7.62 7.84
C PRO A 77 13.77 -6.64 8.96
N LEU A 78 13.30 -5.43 8.59
CA LEU A 78 12.84 -4.38 9.49
C LEU A 78 11.50 -3.81 8.99
N GLN A 79 10.74 -3.18 9.89
CA GLN A 79 9.56 -2.40 9.49
C GLN A 79 10.02 -1.14 8.75
N LEU A 80 9.60 -0.98 7.50
CA LEU A 80 10.04 0.12 6.64
C LEU A 80 9.00 1.25 6.54
N ASP A 81 7.73 0.92 6.71
CA ASP A 81 6.62 1.87 6.78
C ASP A 81 5.67 1.48 7.94
N PHE A 82 4.95 2.46 8.48
CA PHE A 82 3.96 2.24 9.53
C PHE A 82 2.81 1.31 9.15
N GLY A 83 2.53 1.09 7.85
CA GLY A 83 1.63 0.02 7.39
C GLY A 83 2.11 -1.39 7.78
N GLU A 84 3.39 -1.53 8.12
CA GLU A 84 4.04 -2.77 8.54
C GLU A 84 4.13 -2.93 10.07
N ALA A 85 3.58 -2.00 10.86
CA ALA A 85 3.71 -1.95 12.33
C ALA A 85 3.30 -3.25 13.04
N GLU A 86 2.31 -3.96 12.49
CA GLU A 86 1.78 -5.21 13.04
C GLU A 86 2.46 -6.47 12.47
N GLN A 87 3.49 -6.31 11.64
CA GLN A 87 4.20 -7.43 11.03
C GLN A 87 5.39 -7.86 11.88
N ALA A 88 5.36 -9.12 12.32
CA ALA A 88 6.55 -9.79 12.84
C ALA A 88 7.53 -10.02 11.70
N LYS A 89 8.70 -9.38 11.76
CA LYS A 89 9.75 -9.57 10.78
C LYS A 89 10.48 -10.88 11.05
N GLN A 90 10.96 -11.52 9.99
CA GLN A 90 11.61 -12.83 10.10
C GLN A 90 12.66 -13.04 9.01
N VAL A 91 13.47 -14.07 9.21
CA VAL A 91 14.23 -14.72 8.14
C VAL A 91 13.77 -16.16 8.02
N ASN A 92 13.84 -16.74 6.83
CA ASN A 92 13.56 -18.15 6.62
C ASN A 92 14.89 -18.93 6.61
N VAL A 93 15.04 -19.87 7.54
CA VAL A 93 16.09 -20.89 7.49
C VAL A 93 15.51 -22.09 6.76
N VAL A 94 16.12 -22.45 5.64
CA VAL A 94 15.56 -23.43 4.70
C VAL A 94 16.55 -24.58 4.55
N THR A 95 16.09 -25.80 4.80
CA THR A 95 16.83 -27.03 4.50
C THR A 95 16.26 -27.63 3.23
N LEU A 96 17.12 -27.91 2.24
CA LEU A 96 16.74 -28.49 0.96
C LEU A 96 17.57 -29.74 0.67
N GLU A 97 16.88 -30.79 0.24
CA GLU A 97 17.46 -32.03 -0.24
C GLU A 97 16.76 -32.45 -1.54
N PRO A 98 17.47 -33.10 -2.49
CA PRO A 98 16.86 -33.57 -3.73
C PRO A 98 15.67 -34.50 -3.47
N GLY A 99 14.54 -34.23 -4.11
CA GLY A 99 13.32 -35.05 -4.02
C GLY A 99 12.55 -34.95 -2.70
N ILE A 100 13.02 -34.16 -1.73
CA ILE A 100 12.36 -33.97 -0.43
C ILE A 100 11.75 -32.57 -0.36
N PRO A 101 10.49 -32.41 0.12
CA PRO A 101 9.90 -31.09 0.33
C PRO A 101 10.76 -30.23 1.25
N ALA A 102 10.88 -28.94 0.92
CA ALA A 102 11.66 -28.00 1.72
C ALA A 102 11.16 -27.93 3.18
N ASP A 103 12.08 -28.05 4.14
CA ASP A 103 11.81 -27.69 5.53
C ASP A 103 12.13 -26.20 5.73
N VAL A 104 11.11 -25.41 6.03
CA VAL A 104 11.19 -23.95 6.12
C VAL A 104 10.88 -23.52 7.54
N ARG A 105 11.91 -23.06 8.25
CA ARG A 105 11.77 -22.54 9.62
C ARG A 105 11.86 -21.02 9.61
N ALA A 106 10.75 -20.37 9.93
CA ALA A 106 10.70 -18.94 10.18
C ALA A 106 11.39 -18.60 11.51
N MET A 107 12.43 -17.79 11.46
CA MET A 107 13.10 -17.22 12.64
C MET A 107 12.72 -15.75 12.78
N ARG A 108 11.97 -15.43 13.84
CA ARG A 108 11.57 -14.05 14.14
C ARG A 108 12.78 -13.18 14.46
N LEU A 109 12.79 -11.97 13.91
CA LEU A 109 13.75 -10.94 14.23
C LEU A 109 13.20 -10.09 15.37
N THR A 110 14.02 -9.90 16.41
CA THR A 110 13.67 -9.12 17.61
C THR A 110 14.46 -7.82 17.74
N ALA A 111 15.38 -7.57 16.81
CA ALA A 111 16.16 -6.34 16.75
C ALA A 111 15.49 -5.29 15.85
N GLY A 112 15.81 -4.02 16.07
CA GLY A 112 15.22 -2.89 15.35
C GLY A 112 14.28 -2.06 16.23
N ARG A 113 13.95 -0.86 15.76
CA ARG A 113 12.99 0.03 16.43
C ARG A 113 11.58 -0.27 15.89
N PRO A 114 10.60 -0.60 16.74
CA PRO A 114 9.24 -0.84 16.28
C PRO A 114 8.60 0.47 15.78
N LEU A 115 7.72 0.36 14.79
CA LEU A 115 6.87 1.44 14.33
C LEU A 115 5.50 1.33 14.98
N ARG A 116 4.95 2.43 15.49
CA ARG A 116 3.61 2.49 16.09
C ARG A 116 2.81 3.65 15.54
N THR A 117 1.52 3.42 15.31
CA THR A 117 0.57 4.49 15.02
C THR A 117 -0.30 4.70 16.25
N LEU A 118 -0.31 5.92 16.78
CA LEU A 118 -1.23 6.36 17.83
C LEU A 118 -2.27 7.27 17.20
N THR A 119 -3.54 7.06 17.52
CA THR A 119 -4.65 7.86 17.00
C THR A 119 -5.53 8.32 18.15
N GLY A 120 -5.87 9.60 18.20
CA GLY A 120 -6.78 10.15 19.19
C GLY A 120 -6.67 11.66 19.34
N THR A 121 -7.41 12.20 20.30
CA THR A 121 -7.28 13.57 20.77
C THR A 121 -6.00 13.77 21.57
N LEU A 122 -5.56 15.02 21.76
CA LEU A 122 -4.41 15.35 22.60
C LEU A 122 -4.58 14.83 24.03
N GLU A 123 -5.81 14.80 24.54
CA GLU A 123 -6.12 14.25 25.87
C GLU A 123 -5.88 12.73 25.90
N GLU A 124 -6.43 11.99 24.95
CA GLU A 124 -6.23 10.53 24.87
C GLU A 124 -4.75 10.18 24.66
N LEU A 125 -4.07 10.91 23.76
CA LEU A 125 -2.65 10.73 23.47
C LEU A 125 -1.77 11.01 24.71
N SER A 126 -2.19 11.92 25.61
CA SER A 126 -1.45 12.21 26.86
C SER A 126 -1.35 11.01 27.80
N SER A 127 -2.29 10.08 27.68
CA SER A 127 -2.37 8.85 28.48
C SER A 127 -1.82 7.62 27.76
N ALA A 128 -1.38 7.77 26.50
CA ALA A 128 -0.93 6.65 25.69
C ALA A 128 0.41 6.09 26.22
N SER A 129 0.45 4.78 26.43
CA SER A 129 1.71 4.08 26.69
C SER A 129 2.48 3.90 25.40
N VAL A 130 3.76 4.27 25.41
CA VAL A 130 4.65 4.13 24.26
C VAL A 130 5.83 3.25 24.63
N ASP A 131 6.11 2.25 23.80
CA ASP A 131 7.30 1.40 23.93
C ASP A 131 8.57 2.28 23.86
N ASP A 132 9.49 2.10 24.80
CA ASP A 132 10.77 2.81 24.78
C ASP A 132 11.53 2.47 23.49
N GLY A 133 12.02 3.49 22.80
CA GLY A 133 12.68 3.32 21.52
C GLY A 133 11.75 3.03 20.33
N ALA A 134 10.42 3.16 20.40
CA ALA A 134 9.58 3.13 19.19
C ALA A 134 9.71 4.40 18.34
N TRP A 135 9.46 4.26 17.03
CA TRP A 135 9.15 5.39 16.15
C TRP A 135 7.63 5.52 16.01
N LEU A 136 7.13 6.75 16.10
CA LEU A 136 5.71 7.03 16.20
C LEU A 136 5.20 7.85 15.02
N ARG A 137 4.08 7.39 14.47
CA ARG A 137 3.14 8.18 13.68
C ARG A 137 1.99 8.54 14.61
N VAL A 138 1.68 9.82 14.70
CA VAL A 138 0.61 10.32 15.56
C VAL A 138 -0.47 10.94 14.70
N VAL A 139 -1.68 10.40 14.78
CA VAL A 139 -2.87 10.90 14.09
C VAL A 139 -3.72 11.64 15.12
N VAL A 140 -3.70 12.96 15.06
CA VAL A 140 -4.37 13.84 16.00
C VAL A 140 -5.77 14.16 15.48
N GLN A 141 -6.77 13.96 16.33
CA GLN A 141 -8.18 14.19 16.02
C GLN A 141 -8.72 15.54 16.52
N ASP A 142 -7.85 16.38 17.08
CA ASP A 142 -8.16 17.78 17.38
C ASP A 142 -8.14 18.67 16.14
N PRO A 143 -8.85 19.81 16.17
CA PRO A 143 -8.71 20.84 15.15
C PRO A 143 -7.25 21.27 14.95
N GLY A 144 -6.81 21.33 13.70
CA GLY A 144 -5.49 21.81 13.35
C GLY A 144 -5.26 23.25 13.84
N ARG A 145 -4.17 23.47 14.58
CA ARG A 145 -3.77 24.80 15.08
C ARG A 145 -2.26 24.98 15.03
N ALA A 146 -1.81 26.24 14.97
CA ALA A 146 -0.40 26.57 15.08
C ALA A 146 0.18 25.99 16.39
N GLY A 147 1.38 25.39 16.31
CA GLY A 147 2.04 24.77 17.46
C GLY A 147 1.60 23.34 17.79
N LEU A 148 0.56 22.78 17.15
CA LEU A 148 0.07 21.43 17.45
C LEU A 148 1.16 20.35 17.36
N ALA A 149 1.97 20.39 16.30
CA ALA A 149 3.06 19.45 16.10
C ALA A 149 4.15 19.55 17.17
N GLN A 150 4.35 20.74 17.76
CA GLN A 150 5.27 20.91 18.87
C GLN A 150 4.70 20.30 20.15
N THR A 151 3.43 20.59 20.47
CA THR A 151 2.74 19.99 21.62
C THR A 151 2.77 18.47 21.59
N VAL A 152 2.52 17.85 20.43
CA VAL A 152 2.58 16.38 20.29
C VAL A 152 3.97 15.83 20.59
N ARG A 153 5.03 16.50 20.12
CA ARG A 153 6.43 16.07 20.39
C ARG A 153 6.83 16.26 21.84
N GLU A 154 6.36 17.33 22.48
CA GLU A 154 6.57 17.56 23.92
C GLU A 154 5.88 16.48 24.77
N LEU A 155 4.72 16.01 24.32
CA LEU A 155 3.89 15.03 25.03
C LEU A 155 4.35 13.58 24.84
N LEU A 156 4.75 13.18 23.63
CA LEU A 156 5.15 11.79 23.32
C LEU A 156 6.66 11.59 23.15
N GLY A 157 7.44 12.67 23.15
CA GLY A 157 8.89 12.64 23.10
C GLY A 157 9.50 12.50 21.69
N PRO A 158 10.82 12.23 21.62
CA PRO A 158 11.59 12.29 20.38
C PRO A 158 11.33 11.13 19.41
N GLY A 159 10.54 10.14 19.81
CA GLY A 159 10.11 9.03 18.95
C GLY A 159 9.12 9.46 17.86
N VAL A 160 8.50 10.64 17.98
CA VAL A 160 7.53 11.15 16.99
C VAL A 160 8.22 11.61 15.71
N VAL A 161 7.97 10.89 14.62
CA VAL A 161 8.57 11.16 13.29
C VAL A 161 7.55 11.53 12.22
N ASP A 162 6.27 11.21 12.43
CA ASP A 162 5.17 11.57 11.54
C ASP A 162 4.00 12.08 12.38
N ILE A 163 3.42 13.22 12.01
CA ILE A 163 2.24 13.80 12.68
C ILE A 163 1.23 14.14 11.60
N ARG A 164 0.02 13.63 11.76
CA ARG A 164 -1.11 13.85 10.87
C ARG A 164 -2.26 14.42 11.66
N VAL A 165 -3.05 15.28 11.03
CA VAL A 165 -4.27 15.82 11.62
C VAL A 165 -5.43 15.24 10.84
N GLU A 166 -6.27 14.47 11.52
CA GLU A 166 -7.56 14.01 11.02
C GLU A 166 -8.63 14.85 11.70
N SER A 167 -8.92 16.01 11.12
CA SER A 167 -10.03 16.83 11.60
C SER A 167 -11.32 16.01 11.53
N PRO A 168 -12.14 15.97 12.59
CA PRO A 168 -13.51 15.46 12.54
C PRO A 168 -14.38 16.46 11.77
N GLY A 169 -14.11 16.61 10.49
CA GLY A 169 -15.08 17.11 9.53
C GLY A 169 -16.04 15.97 9.16
N PRO A 170 -17.22 16.26 8.59
CA PRO A 170 -18.00 15.21 7.95
C PRO A 170 -17.07 14.45 7.00
N PRO A 171 -17.12 13.11 6.95
CA PRO A 171 -16.27 12.35 6.03
C PRO A 171 -16.40 13.02 4.68
N ALA A 172 -15.28 13.48 4.10
CA ALA A 172 -15.27 13.91 2.72
C ALA A 172 -15.90 12.75 1.97
N ARG A 173 -17.12 12.95 1.48
CA ARG A 173 -17.89 11.90 0.85
C ARG A 173 -17.01 11.53 -0.34
N LYS A 174 -16.24 10.44 -0.24
CA LYS A 174 -15.72 9.75 -1.42
C LYS A 174 -16.96 9.20 -2.09
N ARG A 175 -17.73 10.09 -2.71
CA ARG A 175 -18.66 9.72 -3.76
C ARG A 175 -17.73 9.02 -4.74
N ARG A 176 -17.80 7.69 -4.77
CA ARG A 176 -17.68 6.98 -6.02
C ARG A 176 -18.72 7.64 -6.90
N LEU A 177 -18.30 8.66 -7.63
CA LEU A 177 -19.11 9.35 -8.61
C LEU A 177 -19.37 8.28 -9.65
N ASP A 178 -20.57 7.70 -9.61
CA ASP A 178 -21.07 6.95 -10.74
C ASP A 178 -21.25 7.96 -11.88
N HIS A 179 -20.16 8.21 -12.62
CA HIS A 179 -20.11 9.19 -13.71
C HIS A 179 -21.07 8.85 -14.86
N ARG A 180 -21.80 7.73 -14.78
CA ARG A 180 -22.70 7.25 -15.84
C ARG A 180 -24.09 7.88 -15.83
N SER A 181 -24.46 8.61 -14.78
CA SER A 181 -25.83 9.15 -14.64
C SER A 181 -25.91 10.66 -14.42
N ARG A 182 -24.81 11.40 -14.52
CA ARG A 182 -24.77 12.85 -14.28
C ARG A 182 -24.30 13.60 -15.50
N SER A 183 -24.89 14.76 -15.75
CA SER A 183 -24.45 15.64 -16.82
C SER A 183 -23.12 16.32 -16.45
N PRO A 184 -22.28 16.69 -17.44
CA PRO A 184 -21.05 17.43 -17.18
C PRO A 184 -21.26 18.73 -16.38
N LEU A 185 -22.40 19.40 -16.57
CA LEU A 185 -22.77 20.61 -15.82
C LEU A 185 -22.99 20.32 -14.32
N GLU A 186 -23.65 19.22 -13.97
CA GLU A 186 -23.85 18.83 -12.57
C GLU A 186 -22.54 18.47 -11.86
N VAL A 187 -21.57 17.92 -12.60
CA VAL A 187 -20.24 17.63 -12.05
C VAL A 187 -19.44 18.92 -11.85
N PHE A 188 -19.58 19.88 -12.76
CA PHE A 188 -18.91 21.17 -12.67
C PHE A 188 -19.48 22.06 -11.56
N ASP A 189 -20.81 22.10 -11.41
CA ASP A 189 -21.49 22.84 -10.33
C ASP A 189 -21.00 22.35 -8.95
N GLU A 190 -20.86 21.04 -8.75
CA GLU A 190 -20.32 20.47 -7.51
C GLU A 190 -18.84 20.79 -7.27
N PHE A 191 -18.05 20.87 -8.35
CA PHE A 191 -16.66 21.31 -8.24
C PHE A 191 -16.56 22.77 -7.77
N LEU A 192 -17.39 23.66 -8.30
CA LEU A 192 -17.44 25.06 -7.87
C LEU A 192 -17.88 25.19 -6.40
N GLU A 193 -18.85 24.39 -5.97
CA GLU A 193 -19.27 24.31 -4.56
C GLU A 193 -18.13 23.82 -3.64
N HIS A 194 -17.38 22.80 -4.06
CA HIS A 194 -16.26 22.26 -3.29
C HIS A 194 -15.11 23.27 -3.15
N GLU A 195 -14.77 23.97 -4.22
CA GLU A 195 -13.70 24.98 -4.24
C GLU A 195 -14.14 26.34 -3.68
N THR A 196 -15.40 26.46 -3.24
CA THR A 196 -15.99 27.69 -2.69
C THR A 196 -15.91 28.87 -3.70
N ILE A 197 -16.15 28.58 -4.99
CA ILE A 197 -16.13 29.55 -6.08
C ILE A 197 -17.57 29.96 -6.42
N GLU A 198 -17.93 31.21 -6.13
CA GLU A 198 -19.28 31.75 -6.35
C GLU A 198 -19.42 32.60 -7.63
N ASP A 199 -18.47 32.52 -8.57
CA ASP A 199 -18.48 33.32 -9.80
C ASP A 199 -19.31 32.67 -10.91
N THR A 200 -20.52 33.21 -11.15
CA THR A 200 -21.44 32.69 -12.17
C THR A 200 -20.86 32.72 -13.58
N ARG A 201 -19.92 33.62 -13.88
CA ARG A 201 -19.30 33.74 -15.22
C ARG A 201 -18.47 32.51 -15.57
N VAL A 202 -17.87 31.85 -14.57
CA VAL A 202 -17.07 30.64 -14.76
C VAL A 202 -17.97 29.47 -15.16
N ARG A 203 -19.15 29.39 -14.53
CA ARG A 203 -20.19 28.41 -14.87
C ARG A 203 -20.74 28.64 -16.27
N ASP A 204 -21.10 29.88 -16.59
CA ASP A 204 -21.69 30.24 -17.88
C ASP A 204 -20.72 29.98 -19.04
N LEU A 205 -19.44 30.32 -18.88
CA LEU A 205 -18.40 30.02 -19.87
C LEU A 205 -18.19 28.52 -20.08
N PHE A 206 -18.25 27.72 -19.01
CA PHE A 206 -18.15 26.26 -19.13
C PHE A 206 -19.33 25.66 -19.89
N ALA A 207 -20.55 26.19 -19.68
CA ALA A 207 -21.73 25.76 -20.44
C ALA A 207 -21.59 26.11 -21.93
N GLU A 208 -21.13 27.32 -22.26
CA GLU A 208 -20.88 27.76 -23.63
C GLU A 208 -19.86 26.86 -24.35
N LEU A 209 -18.72 26.58 -23.71
CA LEU A 209 -17.67 25.70 -24.28
C LEU A 209 -18.14 24.25 -24.45
N LEU A 210 -19.04 23.78 -23.59
CA LEU A 210 -19.61 22.43 -23.67
C LEU A 210 -20.57 22.31 -24.85
N ASP A 211 -21.39 23.33 -25.09
CA ASP A 211 -22.29 23.39 -26.24
C ASP A 211 -21.50 23.48 -27.56
N GLU A 212 -20.45 24.32 -27.61
CA GLU A 212 -19.55 24.42 -28.77
C GLU A 212 -18.90 23.06 -29.12
N GLN A 213 -18.40 22.31 -28.14
CA GLN A 213 -17.84 20.98 -28.40
C GLN A 213 -18.89 19.96 -28.85
N SER A 214 -20.10 20.06 -28.32
CA SER A 214 -21.19 19.15 -28.65
C SER A 214 -21.62 19.33 -30.12
N ASP A 215 -21.73 20.58 -30.59
CA ASP A 215 -22.06 20.92 -31.98
C ASP A 215 -20.95 20.53 -32.97
N VAL A 216 -19.68 20.71 -32.61
CA VAL A 216 -18.54 20.27 -33.45
C VAL A 216 -18.50 18.75 -33.59
N SER A 217 -18.87 18.00 -32.55
CA SER A 217 -18.92 16.54 -32.59
C SER A 217 -20.06 15.98 -33.46
N ALA A 218 -21.17 16.73 -33.59
CA ALA A 218 -22.31 16.39 -34.44
C ALA A 218 -22.04 16.69 -35.93
N GLY A 219 -21.27 17.74 -36.23
CA GLY A 219 -20.90 18.14 -37.60
C GLY A 219 -19.84 17.27 -38.30
N VAL A 220 -19.10 16.43 -37.57
CA VAL A 220 -18.07 15.54 -38.13
C VAL A 220 -18.63 14.15 -38.52
N ARG A 221 -19.92 13.88 -38.26
CA ARG A 221 -20.59 12.61 -38.62
C ARG A 221 -21.58 12.72 -39.80
N SER A 222 -21.43 13.72 -40.68
CA SER A 222 -22.17 13.80 -41.95
C SER A 222 -21.28 13.50 -43.15
#